data_AF-C3KJR3-F1
#
_entry.id   AF-C3KJR3-F1
#
_cell.length_a   1.000
_cell.length_b   1.000
_cell.length_c   1.000
_cell.angle_alpha   90.00
_cell.angle_beta   90.00
_cell.angle_gamma   90.00
#
_symmetry.space_group_name_H-M   'P 1'
#
loop_
_entity.id
_entity.type
_entity.pdbx_description
1 polymer ?
#
loop_
_entity_poly.entity_id
_entity_poly.type
_entity_poly.pdbx_seq_one_letter_code
_entity_poly.pdbx_strand_id
1 'polypeptide(L)'
;MKLDVKIQLLNFCFEVFNFIFLALGLSVLGCGLWILFDGGSLLTVNPSDELRVVGAGLMLIGLVVLVVCVVGIIGAVRELRLLLLVYMGLLVVLVLGQLFVTLLLLMNREKIERGLDETVDRIISGYGAGNRSDPLMDKIQNYEGCCGRTGPSDWLKNSFIQSLNLTAKLLPCSCFRSSRPTADSPWCSNLNVSTPQYGTGNGSYQEGCRQKLSDWLQENILTAVGMDVALMLIQVLQFVFSVYLYRTLGRRAEWEKSDRLADPKGDVDYREQNYAYMDPVDGYIDSAHPGHHHDYPEPSDAAHLDYDHGYHDDRDYD
;
A
#
# COMPACT_ATOMS: atom_id res chain seq x y z
N MET A 1 26.16 -21.05 18.56
CA MET A 1 24.92 -20.25 18.66
C MET A 1 23.74 -21.21 18.70
N LYS A 2 22.99 -21.26 19.81
CA LYS A 2 21.82 -22.15 19.98
C LYS A 2 20.79 -21.87 18.88
N LEU A 3 20.14 -22.91 18.36
CA LEU A 3 19.19 -22.85 17.24
C LEU A 3 18.07 -21.82 17.50
N ASP A 4 17.66 -21.70 18.76
CA ASP A 4 16.62 -20.78 19.24
C ASP A 4 16.99 -19.31 19.05
N VAL A 5 18.26 -18.95 19.29
CA VAL A 5 18.75 -17.57 19.13
C VAL A 5 18.73 -17.16 17.66
N LYS A 6 19.00 -18.09 16.74
CA LYS A 6 18.94 -17.81 15.29
C LYS A 6 17.51 -17.57 14.83
N ILE A 7 16.55 -18.32 15.38
CA ILE A 7 15.12 -18.19 15.05
C ILE A 7 14.58 -16.85 15.56
N GLN A 8 14.88 -16.52 16.81
CA GLN A 8 14.49 -15.23 17.40
C GLN A 8 15.03 -14.04 16.61
N LEU A 9 16.30 -14.10 16.19
CA LEU A 9 16.90 -13.05 15.36
C LEU A 9 16.20 -12.93 14.00
N LEU A 10 15.90 -14.06 13.35
CA LEU A 10 15.28 -14.07 12.02
C LEU A 10 13.84 -13.53 12.06
N ASN A 11 13.05 -13.92 13.07
CA ASN A 11 11.71 -13.38 13.31
C ASN A 11 11.77 -11.86 13.54
N PHE A 12 12.66 -11.41 14.43
CA PHE A 12 12.82 -9.99 14.72
C PHE A 12 13.19 -9.18 13.48
N CYS A 13 14.17 -9.64 12.69
CA CYS A 13 14.55 -8.96 11.45
C CYS A 13 13.39 -8.92 10.45
N PHE A 14 12.70 -10.04 10.23
CA PHE A 14 11.56 -10.13 9.31
C PHE A 14 10.40 -9.20 9.73
N GLU A 15 10.08 -9.16 11.02
CA GLU A 15 9.05 -8.28 11.57
C GLU A 15 9.43 -6.80 11.38
N VAL A 16 10.66 -6.40 11.73
CA VAL A 16 11.13 -5.03 11.55
C VAL A 16 11.00 -4.57 10.10
N PHE A 17 11.41 -5.42 9.13
CA PHE A 17 11.24 -5.09 7.71
C PHE A 17 9.76 -4.91 7.35
N ASN A 18 8.88 -5.81 7.77
CA ASN A 18 7.45 -5.67 7.48
C ASN A 18 6.80 -4.46 8.17
N PHE A 19 7.24 -4.09 9.37
CA PHE A 19 6.75 -2.87 10.05
C PHE A 19 7.16 -1.58 9.32
N ILE A 20 8.38 -1.53 8.78
CA ILE A 20 8.83 -0.39 7.95
C ILE A 20 7.93 -0.27 6.71
N PHE A 21 7.69 -1.37 6.00
CA PHE A 21 6.80 -1.36 4.83
C PHE A 21 5.35 -1.07 5.19
N LEU A 22 4.87 -1.51 6.36
CA LEU A 22 3.55 -1.17 6.87
C LEU A 22 3.41 0.34 7.08
N ALA A 23 4.41 0.99 7.69
CA ALA A 23 4.42 2.44 7.89
C ALA A 23 4.43 3.20 6.56
N LEU A 24 5.25 2.75 5.60
CA LEU A 24 5.27 3.31 4.24
C LEU A 24 3.94 3.11 3.51
N GLY A 25 3.34 1.93 3.62
CA GLY A 25 2.02 1.61 3.04
C GLY A 25 0.90 2.47 3.62
N LEU A 26 0.90 2.69 4.94
CA LEU A 26 -0.03 3.60 5.61
C LEU A 26 0.15 5.05 5.16
N SER A 27 1.40 5.50 4.98
CA SER A 27 1.68 6.84 4.45
C SER A 27 1.15 7.01 3.03
N VAL A 28 1.42 6.06 2.13
CA VAL A 28 0.94 6.08 0.74
C VAL A 28 -0.59 6.00 0.68
N LEU A 29 -1.20 5.12 1.47
CA LEU A 29 -2.65 5.02 1.59
C LEU A 29 -3.27 6.33 2.09
N GLY A 30 -2.66 6.94 3.12
CA GLY A 30 -3.06 8.24 3.66
C GLY A 30 -2.99 9.35 2.62
N CYS A 31 -1.92 9.40 1.82
CA CYS A 31 -1.81 10.33 0.69
C CYS A 31 -2.87 10.08 -0.39
N GLY A 32 -3.16 8.82 -0.73
CA GLY A 32 -4.20 8.47 -1.69
C GLY A 32 -5.60 8.89 -1.20
N LEU A 33 -5.90 8.60 0.07
CA LEU A 33 -7.13 9.05 0.71
C LEU A 33 -7.20 10.57 0.78
N TRP A 34 -6.12 11.25 1.15
CA TRP A 34 -6.05 12.71 1.12
C TRP A 34 -6.39 13.23 -0.28
N ILE A 35 -5.74 12.76 -1.34
CA ILE A 35 -6.02 13.22 -2.71
C ILE A 35 -7.49 12.99 -3.13
N LEU A 36 -8.10 11.87 -2.70
CA LEU A 36 -9.49 11.54 -3.04
C LEU A 36 -10.51 12.32 -2.20
N PHE A 37 -10.20 12.64 -0.93
CA PHE A 37 -11.13 13.20 0.05
C PHE A 37 -10.86 14.67 0.42
N ASP A 38 -9.71 15.25 0.08
CA ASP A 38 -9.35 16.68 0.28
C ASP A 38 -10.26 17.62 -0.54
N GLY A 39 -11.05 17.09 -1.47
CA GLY A 39 -12.16 17.82 -2.11
C GLY A 39 -13.41 18.01 -1.23
N GLY A 40 -13.37 17.57 0.03
CA GLY A 40 -14.53 17.42 0.90
C GLY A 40 -14.48 18.22 2.20
N SER A 41 -14.56 19.55 2.14
CA SER A 41 -15.49 20.20 3.07
C SER A 41 -16.90 19.81 2.60
N LEU A 42 -17.46 18.75 3.20
CA LEU A 42 -18.85 18.29 3.14
C LEU A 42 -19.78 19.08 2.19
N LEU A 43 -19.76 18.75 0.90
CA LEU A 43 -20.50 19.34 -0.25
C LEU A 43 -19.62 20.22 -1.17
N THR A 44 -19.34 19.71 -2.38
CA THR A 44 -19.13 20.42 -3.67
C THR A 44 -17.78 20.42 -4.42
N VAL A 45 -16.72 19.69 -4.04
CA VAL A 45 -15.52 19.57 -4.90
C VAL A 45 -15.09 18.13 -5.15
N ASN A 46 -15.75 17.45 -6.10
CA ASN A 46 -15.41 16.09 -6.52
C ASN A 46 -14.14 16.07 -7.40
N PRO A 47 -12.95 15.55 -7.00
CA PRO A 47 -11.65 15.70 -7.70
C PRO A 47 -11.72 15.49 -9.23
N SER A 48 -10.88 16.14 -10.05
CA SER A 48 -10.88 15.89 -11.51
C SER A 48 -10.65 14.40 -11.80
N ASP A 49 -11.25 13.88 -12.86
CA ASP A 49 -11.21 12.43 -13.14
C ASP A 49 -9.76 11.90 -13.23
N GLU A 50 -8.84 12.70 -13.76
CA GLU A 50 -7.42 12.36 -13.85
C GLU A 50 -6.72 12.30 -12.47
N LEU A 51 -7.00 13.26 -11.59
CA LEU A 51 -6.43 13.27 -10.24
C LEU A 51 -7.03 12.15 -9.39
N ARG A 52 -8.29 11.76 -9.66
CA ARG A 52 -8.89 10.57 -9.05
C ARG A 52 -8.21 9.29 -9.49
N VAL A 53 -7.81 9.16 -10.75
CA VAL A 53 -7.07 7.98 -11.22
C VAL A 53 -5.76 7.85 -10.44
N VAL A 54 -5.01 8.95 -10.28
CA VAL A 54 -3.76 8.96 -9.49
C VAL A 54 -4.03 8.64 -8.00
N GLY A 55 -4.99 9.32 -7.37
CA GLY A 55 -5.34 9.09 -5.97
C GLY A 55 -5.84 7.68 -5.69
N ALA A 56 -6.69 7.12 -6.57
CA ALA A 56 -7.17 5.75 -6.49
C ALA A 56 -6.05 4.74 -6.70
N GLY A 57 -5.10 5.02 -7.60
CA GLY A 57 -3.90 4.20 -7.79
C GLY A 57 -3.04 4.14 -6.51
N LEU A 58 -2.75 5.29 -5.90
CA LEU A 58 -2.00 5.36 -4.64
C LEU A 58 -2.74 4.64 -3.50
N MET A 59 -4.06 4.83 -3.39
CA MET A 59 -4.88 4.13 -2.40
C MET A 59 -4.81 2.61 -2.58
N LEU A 60 -4.93 2.12 -3.82
CA LEU A 60 -4.85 0.69 -4.14
C LEU A 60 -3.47 0.12 -3.78
N ILE A 61 -2.39 0.79 -4.19
CA ILE A 61 -1.02 0.37 -3.90
C ILE A 61 -0.79 0.32 -2.39
N GLY A 62 -1.16 1.38 -1.66
CA GLY A 62 -1.02 1.45 -0.21
C GLY A 62 -1.80 0.35 0.51
N LEU A 63 -3.02 0.06 0.07
CA LEU A 63 -3.85 -1.02 0.62
C LEU A 63 -3.22 -2.40 0.39
N VAL A 64 -2.70 -2.68 -0.81
CA VAL A 64 -2.04 -3.95 -1.12
C VAL A 64 -0.81 -4.14 -0.22
N VAL A 65 0.04 -3.12 -0.09
CA VAL A 65 1.21 -3.16 0.80
C VAL A 65 0.79 -3.43 2.24
N LEU A 66 -0.24 -2.76 2.73
CA LEU A 66 -0.77 -2.96 4.09
C LEU A 66 -1.21 -4.40 4.32
N VAL A 67 -2.01 -4.96 3.41
CA VAL A 67 -2.49 -6.35 3.52
C VAL A 67 -1.32 -7.33 3.54
N VAL A 68 -0.37 -7.18 2.62
CA VAL A 68 0.82 -8.06 2.54
C VAL A 68 1.63 -8.00 3.83
N CYS A 69 1.89 -6.80 4.37
CA CYS A 69 2.63 -6.63 5.62
C CYS A 69 1.88 -7.21 6.82
N VAL A 70 0.57 -6.98 6.94
CA VAL A 70 -0.25 -7.53 8.03
C VAL A 70 -0.26 -9.05 8.00
N VAL A 71 -0.44 -9.66 6.83
CA VAL A 71 -0.37 -11.12 6.68
C VAL A 71 1.01 -11.66 7.06
N GLY A 72 2.09 -10.97 6.64
CA GLY A 72 3.45 -11.33 7.01
C GLY A 72 3.70 -11.28 8.52
N ILE A 73 3.32 -10.18 9.17
CA ILE A 73 3.48 -9.99 10.62
C ILE A 73 2.66 -11.02 11.40
N ILE A 74 1.37 -11.20 11.08
CA ILE A 74 0.52 -12.18 11.77
C ILE A 74 1.06 -13.60 11.54
N GLY A 75 1.51 -13.92 10.32
CA GLY A 75 2.10 -15.22 10.01
C GLY A 75 3.36 -15.53 10.82
N ALA A 76 4.21 -14.53 11.05
CA ALA A 76 5.41 -14.67 11.88
C ALA A 76 5.06 -14.75 13.38
N VAL A 77 4.28 -13.79 13.90
CA VAL A 77 3.96 -13.69 15.34
C VAL A 77 3.12 -14.86 15.84
N ARG A 78 2.16 -15.32 15.04
CA ARG A 78 1.31 -16.47 15.39
C ARG A 78 1.92 -17.81 15.00
N GLU A 79 3.12 -17.80 14.41
CA GLU A 79 3.80 -18.99 13.89
C GLU A 79 2.91 -19.82 12.91
N LEU A 80 1.98 -19.15 12.21
CA LEU A 80 1.00 -19.79 11.32
C LEU A 80 1.60 -20.05 9.93
N ARG A 81 1.99 -21.31 9.69
CA ARG A 81 2.58 -21.76 8.42
C ARG A 81 1.73 -21.45 7.19
N LEU A 82 0.41 -21.54 7.29
CA LEU A 82 -0.50 -21.24 6.19
C LEU A 82 -0.46 -19.75 5.80
N LEU A 83 -0.41 -18.83 6.78
CA LEU A 83 -0.32 -17.40 6.50
C LEU A 83 1.03 -17.01 5.89
N LEU A 84 2.12 -17.65 6.32
CA LEU A 84 3.42 -17.50 5.66
C LEU A 84 3.39 -17.98 4.20
N LEU A 85 2.67 -19.07 3.91
CA LEU A 85 2.47 -19.53 2.54
C LEU A 85 1.68 -18.52 1.71
N VAL A 86 0.59 -17.96 2.25
CA VAL A 86 -0.17 -16.89 1.60
C VAL A 86 0.72 -15.66 1.35
N TYR A 87 1.51 -15.24 2.34
CA TYR A 87 2.47 -14.14 2.20
C TYR A 87 3.46 -14.38 1.06
N MET A 88 4.07 -15.57 0.99
CA MET A 88 4.97 -15.94 -0.11
C MET A 88 4.26 -15.88 -1.46
N GLY A 89 3.02 -16.37 -1.55
CA GLY A 89 2.21 -16.27 -2.77
C GLY A 89 1.94 -14.82 -3.19
N LEU A 90 1.60 -13.95 -2.23
CA LEU A 90 1.39 -12.53 -2.48
C LEU A 90 2.67 -11.84 -2.99
N LEU A 91 3.84 -12.14 -2.41
CA LEU A 91 5.11 -11.61 -2.89
C LEU A 91 5.40 -12.03 -4.35
N VAL A 92 5.11 -13.29 -4.71
CA VAL A 92 5.26 -13.75 -6.10
C VAL A 92 4.34 -13.00 -7.04
N VAL A 93 3.07 -12.79 -6.65
CA VAL A 93 2.11 -11.99 -7.44
C VAL A 93 2.60 -10.55 -7.60
N LEU A 94 3.19 -9.94 -6.57
CA LEU A 94 3.75 -8.59 -6.65
C LEU A 94 4.93 -8.52 -7.64
N VAL A 95 5.88 -9.46 -7.57
CA VAL A 95 7.02 -9.55 -8.51
C VAL A 95 6.52 -9.67 -9.95
N LEU A 96 5.58 -10.58 -10.20
CA LEU A 96 5.02 -10.78 -11.54
C LEU A 96 4.24 -9.56 -12.04
N GLY A 97 3.46 -8.93 -11.15
CA GLY A 97 2.73 -7.70 -11.44
C GLY A 97 3.68 -6.54 -11.78
N GLN A 98 4.76 -6.38 -11.02
CA GLN A 98 5.77 -5.36 -11.27
C GLN A 98 6.46 -5.58 -12.62
N LEU A 99 6.87 -6.81 -12.93
CA LEU A 99 7.42 -7.14 -14.25
C LEU A 99 6.42 -6.87 -15.38
N PHE A 100 5.15 -7.24 -15.19
CA PHE A 100 4.10 -7.01 -16.19
C PHE A 100 3.87 -5.53 -16.45
N VAL A 101 3.76 -4.71 -15.41
CA VAL A 101 3.60 -3.25 -15.54
C VAL A 101 4.81 -2.64 -16.24
N THR A 102 6.03 -3.00 -15.84
CA THR A 102 7.26 -2.50 -16.48
C THR A 102 7.31 -2.86 -17.97
N LEU A 103 6.98 -4.11 -18.34
CA LEU A 103 6.92 -4.53 -19.74
C LEU A 103 5.83 -3.78 -20.52
N LEU A 104 4.64 -3.58 -19.94
CA LEU A 104 3.56 -2.82 -20.57
C LEU A 104 3.95 -1.36 -20.82
N LEU A 105 4.62 -0.71 -19.87
CA LEU A 105 5.12 0.66 -20.01
C LEU A 105 6.15 0.76 -21.14
N LEU A 106 7.06 -0.21 -21.25
CA LEU A 106 8.08 -0.24 -22.30
C LEU A 106 7.47 -0.49 -23.69
N MET A 107 6.57 -1.46 -23.82
CA MET A 107 5.98 -1.82 -25.12
C MET A 107 5.00 -0.76 -25.64
N ASN A 108 4.25 -0.11 -24.75
CA ASN A 108 3.18 0.82 -25.13
C ASN A 108 3.54 2.28 -24.89
N ARG A 109 4.83 2.62 -24.77
CA ARG A 109 5.30 3.98 -24.48
C ARG A 109 4.62 5.03 -25.35
N GLU A 110 4.61 4.86 -26.68
CA GLU A 110 4.00 5.82 -27.61
C GLU A 110 2.49 5.98 -27.42
N LYS A 111 1.80 4.92 -27.01
CA LYS A 111 0.35 4.95 -26.77
C LYS A 111 0.04 5.69 -25.48
N ILE A 112 0.86 5.46 -24.44
CA ILE A 112 0.75 6.13 -23.14
C ILE A 112 1.07 7.62 -23.30
N GLU A 113 2.15 7.96 -24.02
CA GLU A 113 2.51 9.35 -24.30
C GLU A 113 1.40 10.10 -25.04
N ARG A 114 0.78 9.47 -26.06
CA ARG A 114 -0.36 10.04 -26.76
C ARG A 114 -1.58 10.23 -25.86
N GLY A 115 -1.90 9.25 -25.01
CA GLY A 115 -2.97 9.38 -24.03
C GLY A 115 -2.75 10.53 -23.07
N LEU A 116 -1.51 10.69 -22.58
CA LEU A 116 -1.13 11.80 -21.72
C LEU A 116 -1.22 13.15 -22.47
N ASP A 117 -0.75 13.22 -23.71
CA ASP A 117 -0.86 14.41 -24.55
C ASP A 117 -2.33 14.84 -24.72
N GLU A 118 -3.22 13.89 -25.03
CA GLU A 118 -4.66 14.14 -25.19
C GLU A 118 -5.30 14.61 -23.88
N THR A 119 -4.94 14.02 -22.75
CA THR A 119 -5.41 14.46 -21.42
C THR A 119 -4.96 15.88 -21.12
N VAL A 120 -3.69 16.23 -21.37
CA VAL A 120 -3.19 17.59 -21.15
C VAL A 120 -3.86 18.60 -22.10
N ASP A 121 -4.05 18.23 -23.37
CA ASP A 121 -4.76 19.08 -24.33
C ASP A 121 -6.22 19.33 -23.90
N ARG A 122 -6.91 18.33 -23.33
CA ARG A 122 -8.24 18.51 -22.74
C ARG A 122 -8.22 19.47 -21.56
N ILE A 123 -7.25 19.32 -20.64
CA ILE A 123 -7.06 20.23 -19.50
C ILE A 123 -6.88 21.66 -20.00
N ILE A 124 -6.00 21.90 -20.97
CA ILE A 124 -5.76 23.23 -21.55
C ILE A 124 -7.03 23.79 -22.21
N SER A 125 -7.76 22.95 -22.97
CA SER A 125 -8.97 23.39 -23.69
C SER A 125 -10.10 23.85 -22.76
N GLY A 126 -10.24 23.19 -21.61
CA GLY A 126 -11.28 23.45 -20.61
C GLY A 126 -10.84 24.30 -19.41
N TYR A 127 -9.54 24.61 -19.28
CA TYR A 127 -9.04 25.50 -18.23
C TYR A 127 -9.82 26.82 -18.26
N GLY A 128 -10.15 27.40 -17.11
CA GLY A 128 -10.98 28.61 -17.08
C GLY A 128 -12.44 28.35 -16.70
N ALA A 129 -12.95 27.14 -16.94
CA ALA A 129 -14.37 26.82 -16.79
C ALA A 129 -14.78 26.38 -15.36
N GLY A 130 -13.94 26.63 -14.35
CA GLY A 130 -14.10 26.06 -13.01
C GLY A 130 -13.75 24.59 -12.94
N ASN A 131 -12.87 24.13 -13.85
CA ASN A 131 -12.42 22.75 -13.89
C ASN A 131 -11.44 22.46 -12.75
N ARG A 132 -11.56 21.27 -12.18
CA ARG A 132 -10.77 20.87 -10.99
C ARG A 132 -9.32 20.48 -11.31
N SER A 133 -8.99 20.36 -12.60
CA SER A 133 -7.63 20.18 -13.11
C SER A 133 -6.82 21.47 -13.14
N ASP A 134 -7.48 22.64 -13.02
CA ASP A 134 -6.84 23.94 -13.19
C ASP A 134 -5.73 24.17 -12.13
N PRO A 135 -5.95 23.90 -10.82
CA PRO A 135 -4.91 24.07 -9.81
C PRO A 135 -3.71 23.12 -10.00
N LEU A 136 -3.95 21.93 -10.57
CA LEU A 136 -2.88 20.97 -10.87
C LEU A 136 -2.00 21.50 -12.00
N MET A 137 -2.62 21.97 -13.08
CA MET A 137 -1.92 22.59 -14.20
C MET A 137 -1.14 23.84 -13.75
N ASP A 138 -1.70 24.63 -12.84
CA ASP A 138 -1.02 25.79 -12.27
C ASP A 138 0.21 25.42 -11.43
N LYS A 139 0.10 24.37 -10.61
CA LYS A 139 1.24 23.87 -9.82
C LYS A 139 2.36 23.34 -10.72
N ILE A 140 2.02 22.56 -11.75
CA ILE A 140 3.01 22.01 -12.69
C ILE A 140 3.76 23.14 -13.40
N GLN A 141 3.04 24.10 -13.98
CA GLN A 141 3.64 25.21 -14.71
C GLN A 141 4.56 26.08 -13.82
N ASN A 142 4.14 26.37 -12.59
CA ASN A 142 4.95 27.13 -11.64
C ASN A 142 6.17 26.35 -11.14
N TYR A 143 6.00 25.06 -10.83
CA TYR A 143 7.06 24.24 -10.24
C TYR A 143 8.16 23.90 -11.26
N GLU A 144 7.77 23.50 -12.46
CA GLU A 144 8.70 23.13 -13.54
C GLU A 144 9.20 24.33 -14.35
N GLY A 145 8.56 25.50 -14.17
CA GLY A 145 8.88 26.70 -14.94
C GLY A 145 8.62 26.51 -16.44
N CYS A 146 7.44 25.99 -16.78
CA CYS A 146 7.01 25.70 -18.15
C CYS A 146 5.63 26.31 -18.42
N CYS A 147 5.23 26.39 -19.69
CA CYS A 147 3.91 26.91 -20.06
C CYS A 147 3.29 26.11 -21.20
N GLY A 148 2.04 25.66 -21.01
CA GLY A 148 1.36 24.81 -21.97
C GLY A 148 2.00 23.43 -22.12
N ARG A 149 1.56 22.65 -23.12
CA ARG A 149 2.07 21.28 -23.33
C ARG A 149 3.41 21.29 -24.06
N THR A 150 3.42 21.90 -25.24
CA THR A 150 4.59 22.08 -26.11
C THR A 150 5.12 23.50 -26.06
N GLY A 151 4.28 24.46 -25.69
CA GLY A 151 4.67 25.83 -25.39
C GLY A 151 3.47 26.74 -25.16
N PRO A 152 3.70 28.06 -24.97
CA PRO A 152 2.65 29.03 -24.66
C PRO A 152 1.55 29.14 -25.72
N SER A 153 1.85 28.82 -26.98
CA SER A 153 0.88 28.87 -28.08
C SER A 153 -0.25 27.85 -27.93
N ASP A 154 -0.08 26.79 -27.12
CA ASP A 154 -1.14 25.83 -26.86
C ASP A 154 -2.36 26.47 -26.18
N TRP A 155 -2.17 27.57 -25.44
CA TRP A 155 -3.27 28.33 -24.83
C TRP A 155 -4.19 28.98 -25.86
N LEU A 156 -3.80 29.13 -27.13
CA LEU A 156 -4.70 29.56 -28.21
C LEU A 156 -5.80 28.52 -28.50
N LYS A 157 -5.64 27.28 -28.04
CA LYS A 157 -6.64 26.21 -28.15
C LYS A 157 -7.67 26.23 -27.01
N ASN A 158 -7.49 27.10 -26.02
CA ASN A 158 -8.42 27.24 -24.91
C ASN A 158 -9.76 27.83 -25.35
N SER A 159 -10.85 27.22 -24.93
CA SER A 159 -12.22 27.60 -25.33
C SER A 159 -12.60 29.03 -24.90
N PHE A 160 -12.21 29.45 -23.70
CA PHE A 160 -12.46 30.81 -23.21
C PHE A 160 -11.65 31.84 -24.01
N ILE A 161 -10.36 31.58 -24.27
CA ILE A 161 -9.51 32.48 -25.07
C ILE A 161 -10.05 32.63 -26.50
N GLN A 162 -10.47 31.54 -27.14
CA GLN A 162 -11.07 31.58 -28.48
C GLN A 162 -12.35 32.40 -28.52
N SER A 163 -13.20 32.29 -27.49
CA SER A 163 -14.46 33.04 -27.41
C SER A 163 -14.27 34.56 -27.41
N LEU A 164 -13.11 35.03 -26.96
CA LEU A 164 -12.76 36.44 -26.89
C LEU A 164 -12.22 37.00 -28.23
N ASN A 165 -12.03 36.17 -29.26
CA ASN A 165 -11.39 36.54 -30.54
C ASN A 165 -10.03 37.26 -30.36
N LEU A 166 -9.33 37.01 -29.26
CA LEU A 166 -8.04 37.62 -28.96
C LEU A 166 -6.91 36.81 -29.61
N THR A 167 -6.07 37.46 -30.42
CA THR A 167 -4.99 36.81 -31.17
C THR A 167 -3.65 36.74 -30.47
N ALA A 168 -3.41 37.39 -29.32
CA ALA A 168 -2.13 37.24 -28.63
C ALA A 168 -2.14 37.69 -27.15
N LYS A 169 -1.42 36.91 -26.33
CA LYS A 169 -0.88 37.20 -24.99
C LYS A 169 -1.73 36.91 -23.75
N LEU A 170 -2.93 36.35 -23.88
CA LEU A 170 -3.67 35.89 -22.70
C LEU A 170 -3.19 34.48 -22.31
N LEU A 171 -2.56 34.37 -21.15
CA LEU A 171 -2.00 33.12 -20.62
C LEU A 171 -2.45 32.96 -19.16
N PRO A 172 -2.53 31.74 -18.62
CA PRO A 172 -2.69 31.57 -17.18
C PRO A 172 -1.57 32.25 -16.42
N CYS A 173 -1.89 32.78 -15.24
CA CYS A 173 -0.91 33.42 -14.37
C CYS A 173 0.23 32.49 -13.95
N SER A 174 0.00 31.18 -13.91
CA SER A 174 1.01 30.15 -13.64
C SER A 174 2.08 30.00 -14.72
N CYS A 175 1.91 30.60 -15.91
CA CYS A 175 2.91 30.62 -16.97
C CYS A 175 4.02 31.67 -16.78
N PHE A 176 3.99 32.47 -15.71
CA PHE A 176 4.92 33.59 -15.51
C PHE A 176 5.79 33.39 -14.27
N ARG A 177 7.06 33.79 -14.35
CA ARG A 177 8.10 33.58 -13.33
C ARG A 177 7.89 34.31 -12.00
N SER A 178 6.94 35.24 -11.94
CA SER A 178 6.67 36.04 -10.74
C SER A 178 5.18 36.15 -10.47
N SER A 179 4.82 35.99 -9.20
CA SER A 179 3.49 36.25 -8.64
C SER A 179 3.39 37.63 -7.97
N ARG A 180 4.41 38.49 -8.12
CA ARG A 180 4.41 39.88 -7.61
C ARG A 180 4.43 40.89 -8.75
N PRO A 181 3.41 41.76 -8.89
CA PRO A 181 3.41 42.81 -9.90
C PRO A 181 4.56 43.79 -9.62
N THR A 182 5.41 44.02 -10.62
CA THR A 182 6.35 45.14 -10.64
C THR A 182 5.70 46.33 -11.37
N ALA A 183 6.15 47.55 -11.07
CA ALA A 183 5.57 48.79 -11.61
C ALA A 183 5.51 48.85 -13.14
N ASP A 184 6.41 48.13 -13.82
CA ASP A 184 6.50 48.09 -15.28
C ASP A 184 5.64 46.99 -15.92
N SER A 185 4.98 46.15 -15.13
CA SER A 185 4.32 44.97 -15.67
C SER A 185 3.29 44.34 -14.69
N PRO A 186 2.02 44.78 -14.73
CA PRO A 186 0.94 44.30 -13.88
C PRO A 186 0.24 43.08 -14.53
N TRP A 187 0.92 41.94 -14.62
CA TRP A 187 0.50 40.83 -15.51
C TRP A 187 -0.74 40.07 -15.07
N CYS A 188 -0.98 39.99 -13.77
CA CYS A 188 -2.06 39.21 -13.15
C CYS A 188 -2.91 40.12 -12.27
N SER A 189 -3.68 41.01 -12.91
CA SER A 189 -4.69 41.77 -12.19
C SER A 189 -5.93 40.90 -12.02
N ASN A 190 -6.55 40.96 -10.84
CA ASN A 190 -7.87 40.38 -10.61
C ASN A 190 -8.86 41.01 -11.60
N LEU A 191 -9.05 40.40 -12.77
CA LEU A 191 -10.23 40.58 -13.59
C LEU A 191 -11.38 39.99 -12.78
N ASN A 192 -12.00 40.82 -11.93
CA ASN A 192 -13.21 40.58 -11.14
C ASN A 192 -13.51 39.10 -10.84
N VAL A 193 -13.04 38.64 -9.68
CA VAL A 193 -13.59 37.57 -8.81
C VAL A 193 -14.71 36.74 -9.47
N SER A 194 -14.37 35.68 -10.22
CA SER A 194 -15.22 34.50 -10.49
C SER A 194 -14.59 33.42 -11.40
N THR A 195 -13.50 33.69 -12.12
CA THR A 195 -12.92 32.74 -13.09
C THR A 195 -11.38 32.67 -13.01
N PRO A 196 -10.72 31.60 -13.49
CA PRO A 196 -9.27 31.40 -13.40
C PRO A 196 -8.46 32.60 -13.87
N GLN A 197 -7.37 32.89 -13.16
CA GLN A 197 -6.58 34.11 -13.33
C GLN A 197 -5.76 34.01 -14.62
N TYR A 198 -6.29 34.59 -15.68
CA TYR A 198 -5.52 34.86 -16.90
C TYR A 198 -4.86 36.23 -16.81
N GLY A 199 -3.70 36.35 -17.43
CA GLY A 199 -2.87 37.53 -17.42
C GLY A 199 -2.23 37.83 -18.78
N THR A 200 -1.80 39.07 -18.96
CA THR A 200 -1.03 39.53 -20.12
C THR A 200 0.27 40.15 -19.65
N GLY A 201 1.41 39.65 -20.11
CA GLY A 201 2.70 40.12 -19.62
C GLY A 201 3.88 39.71 -20.49
N ASN A 202 5.05 40.24 -20.15
CA ASN A 202 6.33 39.78 -20.70
C ASN A 202 6.99 38.81 -19.70
N GLY A 203 7.83 37.89 -20.18
CA GLY A 203 8.53 36.93 -19.31
C GLY A 203 7.74 35.67 -18.95
N SER A 204 6.85 35.20 -19.83
CA SER A 204 6.30 33.85 -19.71
C SER A 204 7.35 32.79 -20.00
N TYR A 205 7.19 31.60 -19.42
CA TYR A 205 8.00 30.44 -19.76
C TYR A 205 7.80 30.10 -21.24
N GLN A 206 8.88 29.95 -22.00
CA GLN A 206 8.82 29.65 -23.44
C GLN A 206 8.84 28.15 -23.73
N GLU A 207 9.32 27.36 -22.77
CA GLU A 207 9.40 25.90 -22.88
C GLU A 207 8.06 25.25 -22.48
N GLY A 208 7.65 24.23 -23.24
CA GLY A 208 6.49 23.42 -22.92
C GLY A 208 6.76 22.42 -21.80
N CYS A 209 5.73 22.12 -21.01
CA CYS A 209 5.85 21.20 -19.88
C CYS A 209 6.17 19.76 -20.31
N ARG A 210 5.82 19.35 -21.53
CA ARG A 210 6.20 18.04 -22.08
C ARG A 210 7.72 17.92 -22.22
N GLN A 211 8.38 18.97 -22.71
CA GLN A 211 9.83 18.95 -22.89
C GLN A 211 10.53 18.90 -21.53
N LYS A 212 10.12 19.76 -20.57
CA LYS A 212 10.62 19.72 -19.19
C LYS A 212 10.46 18.35 -18.55
N LEU A 213 9.28 17.73 -18.68
CA LEU A 213 9.03 16.38 -18.16
C LEU A 213 9.92 15.33 -18.82
N SER A 214 10.11 15.39 -20.14
CA SER A 214 10.99 14.48 -20.87
C SER A 214 12.45 14.63 -20.44
N ASP A 215 12.92 15.87 -20.29
CA ASP A 215 14.30 16.16 -19.88
C ASP A 215 14.54 15.67 -18.44
N TRP A 216 13.61 16.00 -17.52
CA TRP A 216 13.64 15.50 -16.15
C TRP A 216 13.63 13.97 -16.10
N LEU A 217 12.78 13.33 -16.91
CA LEU A 217 12.71 11.87 -16.95
C LEU A 217 14.03 11.28 -17.47
N GLN A 218 14.65 11.83 -18.52
CA GLN A 218 15.92 11.33 -19.04
C GLN A 218 17.06 11.48 -18.03
N GLU A 219 17.10 12.57 -17.28
CA GLU A 219 18.09 12.80 -16.23
C GLU A 219 17.88 11.86 -15.03
N ASN A 220 16.63 11.53 -14.70
CA ASN A 220 16.27 10.76 -13.50
C ASN A 220 15.87 9.30 -13.81
N ILE A 221 15.93 8.86 -15.06
CA ILE A 221 15.50 7.50 -15.45
C ILE A 221 16.31 6.43 -14.75
N LEU A 222 17.62 6.68 -14.55
CA LEU A 222 18.50 5.76 -13.83
C LEU A 222 18.05 5.60 -12.37
N THR A 223 17.63 6.69 -11.74
CA THR A 223 17.07 6.68 -10.38
C THR A 223 15.77 5.87 -10.34
N ALA A 224 14.86 6.09 -11.28
CA ALA A 224 13.58 5.38 -11.34
C ALA A 224 13.77 3.86 -11.54
N VAL A 225 14.60 3.46 -12.50
CA VAL A 225 14.95 2.04 -12.72
C VAL A 225 15.68 1.46 -11.52
N GLY A 226 16.56 2.22 -10.88
CA GLY A 226 17.26 1.81 -9.66
C GLY A 226 16.30 1.52 -8.51
N MET A 227 15.28 2.35 -8.31
CA MET A 227 14.24 2.12 -7.30
C MET A 227 13.41 0.87 -7.60
N ASP A 228 13.06 0.63 -8.86
CA ASP A 228 12.32 -0.57 -9.30
C ASP A 228 13.12 -1.86 -9.02
N VAL A 229 14.41 -1.88 -9.40
CA VAL A 229 15.32 -2.99 -9.14
C VAL A 229 15.54 -3.21 -7.63
N ALA A 230 15.70 -2.13 -6.85
CA ALA A 230 15.83 -2.23 -5.40
C ALA A 230 14.60 -2.85 -4.75
N LEU A 231 13.38 -2.46 -5.18
CA LEU A 231 12.13 -3.05 -4.71
C LEU A 231 12.04 -4.54 -5.05
N MET A 232 12.43 -4.93 -6.27
CA MET A 232 12.51 -6.34 -6.67
C MET A 232 13.47 -7.14 -5.77
N LEU A 233 14.67 -6.62 -5.51
CA LEU A 233 15.64 -7.27 -4.64
C LEU A 233 15.12 -7.43 -3.22
N ILE A 234 14.45 -6.41 -2.67
CA ILE A 234 13.88 -6.47 -1.32
C ILE A 234 12.76 -7.52 -1.25
N GLN A 235 11.88 -7.61 -2.25
CA GLN A 235 10.84 -8.64 -2.31
C GLN A 235 11.44 -10.06 -2.35
N VAL A 236 12.52 -10.26 -3.11
CA VAL A 236 13.23 -11.55 -3.14
C VAL A 236 13.85 -11.87 -1.78
N LEU A 237 14.46 -10.90 -1.10
CA LEU A 237 15.00 -11.09 0.25
C LEU A 237 13.90 -11.46 1.26
N GLN A 238 12.75 -10.77 1.22
CA GLN A 238 11.59 -11.08 2.05
C GLN A 238 11.05 -12.49 1.78
N PHE A 239 10.99 -12.89 0.50
CA PHE A 239 10.58 -14.24 0.12
C PHE A 239 11.54 -15.29 0.69
N VAL A 240 12.85 -15.08 0.55
CA VAL A 240 13.87 -15.98 1.10
C VAL A 240 13.73 -16.08 2.61
N PHE A 241 13.59 -14.96 3.33
CA PHE A 241 13.35 -14.98 4.78
C PHE A 241 12.07 -15.71 5.16
N SER A 242 10.98 -15.49 4.42
CA SER A 242 9.72 -16.20 4.64
C SER A 242 9.87 -17.71 4.45
N VAL A 243 10.62 -18.17 3.44
CA VAL A 243 10.93 -19.59 3.25
C VAL A 243 11.74 -20.16 4.42
N TYR A 244 12.75 -19.43 4.90
CA TYR A 244 13.54 -19.86 6.05
C TYR A 244 12.69 -19.97 7.31
N LEU A 245 11.79 -19.01 7.55
CA LEU A 245 10.83 -19.05 8.67
C LEU A 245 9.87 -20.23 8.52
N TYR A 246 9.24 -20.39 7.37
CA TYR A 246 8.33 -21.49 7.08
C TYR A 246 8.96 -22.86 7.32
N ARG A 247 10.18 -23.08 6.82
CA ARG A 247 10.92 -24.34 7.02
C ARG A 247 11.30 -24.57 8.46
N THR A 248 11.61 -23.51 9.20
CA THR A 248 12.06 -23.63 10.59
C THR A 248 10.91 -23.91 11.53
N LEU A 249 9.77 -23.23 11.35
CA LEU A 249 8.52 -23.54 12.04
C LEU A 249 8.04 -24.97 11.73
N GLY A 250 8.19 -25.41 10.47
CA GLY A 250 7.87 -26.78 10.09
C GLY A 250 8.70 -27.82 10.83
N ARG A 251 10.02 -27.62 10.91
CA ARG A 251 10.90 -28.50 11.68
C ARG A 251 10.52 -28.49 13.16
N ARG A 252 10.25 -27.32 13.76
CA ARG A 252 9.84 -27.22 15.17
C ARG A 252 8.58 -28.06 15.46
N ALA A 253 7.56 -27.96 14.61
CA ALA A 253 6.34 -28.76 14.75
C ALA A 253 6.59 -30.27 14.62
N GLU A 254 7.53 -30.68 13.77
CA GLU A 254 7.96 -32.08 13.65
C GLU A 254 8.69 -32.57 14.91
N TRP A 255 9.60 -31.77 15.48
CA TRP A 255 10.28 -32.08 16.74
C TRP A 255 9.30 -32.21 17.91
N GLU A 256 8.38 -31.26 18.06
CA GLU A 256 7.33 -31.29 19.10
C GLU A 256 6.40 -32.51 18.95
N LYS A 257 6.10 -32.92 17.71
CA LYS A 257 5.36 -34.17 17.45
C LYS A 257 6.18 -35.40 17.84
N SER A 258 7.47 -35.44 17.52
CA SER A 258 8.35 -36.57 17.88
C SER A 258 8.52 -36.71 19.39
N ASP A 259 8.60 -35.60 20.13
CA ASP A 259 8.76 -35.57 21.58
C ASP A 259 7.49 -36.07 22.29
N ARG A 260 6.31 -35.60 21.84
CA ARG A 260 5.00 -36.11 22.31
C ARG A 260 4.78 -37.60 22.06
N LEU A 261 5.37 -38.15 20.99
CA LEU A 261 5.33 -39.59 20.71
C LEU A 261 6.32 -40.38 21.58
N ALA A 262 7.42 -39.76 22.01
CA ALA A 262 8.44 -40.37 22.85
C ALA A 262 8.02 -40.43 24.33
N ASP A 263 7.19 -39.49 24.80
CA ASP A 263 6.58 -39.51 26.14
C ASP A 263 5.04 -39.41 26.09
N PRO A 264 4.33 -40.55 26.01
CA PRO A 264 2.86 -40.60 25.94
C PRO A 264 2.15 -40.20 27.24
N LYS A 265 2.88 -39.95 28.33
CA LYS A 265 2.32 -39.63 29.67
C LYS A 265 2.63 -38.19 30.14
N GLY A 266 3.33 -37.39 29.35
CA GLY A 266 3.57 -35.97 29.63
C GLY A 266 2.32 -35.11 29.42
N ASP A 267 2.06 -34.20 30.36
CA ASP A 267 0.86 -33.34 30.49
C ASP A 267 0.21 -32.89 29.18
N VAL A 268 -1.10 -33.17 29.06
CA VAL A 268 -1.95 -32.71 27.95
C VAL A 268 -2.33 -31.24 28.19
N ASP A 269 -1.66 -30.31 27.50
CA ASP A 269 -2.12 -28.91 27.40
C ASP A 269 -3.23 -28.79 26.33
N TYR A 270 -4.48 -28.61 26.80
CA TYR A 270 -5.69 -28.54 25.97
C TYR A 270 -5.80 -27.30 25.06
N ARG A 271 -4.75 -26.49 24.91
CA ARG A 271 -4.83 -25.21 24.18
C ARG A 271 -4.58 -25.30 22.67
N GLU A 272 -4.07 -26.42 22.14
CA GLU A 272 -3.66 -26.54 20.72
C GLU A 272 -4.63 -27.30 19.78
N GLN A 273 -5.74 -27.87 20.25
CA GLN A 273 -6.58 -28.72 19.39
C GLN A 273 -7.55 -27.98 18.45
N ASN A 274 -7.64 -26.64 18.50
CA ASN A 274 -8.69 -25.90 17.78
C ASN A 274 -8.33 -25.38 16.37
N TYR A 275 -7.14 -25.66 15.79
CA TYR A 275 -6.77 -25.09 14.48
C TYR A 275 -6.28 -26.07 13.41
N ALA A 276 -6.25 -27.37 13.68
CA ALA A 276 -5.71 -28.36 12.73
C ALA A 276 -6.60 -29.60 12.59
N TYR A 277 -7.88 -29.43 12.22
CA TYR A 277 -8.65 -30.54 11.65
C TYR A 277 -9.75 -30.03 10.71
N MET A 278 -9.50 -30.10 9.40
CA MET A 278 -10.55 -30.23 8.39
C MET A 278 -10.29 -31.55 7.69
N ASP A 279 -11.12 -32.55 8.01
CA ASP A 279 -11.10 -33.89 7.41
C ASP A 279 -11.67 -33.84 5.98
N PRO A 280 -11.15 -34.63 5.02
CA PRO A 280 -11.85 -34.93 3.79
C PRO A 280 -12.98 -35.94 4.05
N VAL A 281 -14.18 -35.62 3.59
CA VAL A 281 -15.35 -36.50 3.62
C VAL A 281 -15.08 -37.74 2.77
N ASP A 282 -14.95 -38.91 3.40
CA ASP A 282 -15.19 -40.21 2.77
C ASP A 282 -16.33 -40.92 3.51
N GLY A 283 -17.50 -40.91 2.87
CA GLY A 283 -18.66 -41.68 3.32
C GLY A 283 -18.58 -43.10 2.79
N TYR A 284 -18.41 -44.07 3.70
CA TYR A 284 -18.87 -45.44 3.49
C TYR A 284 -19.82 -45.82 4.62
N ILE A 285 -21.08 -46.01 4.23
CA ILE A 285 -22.15 -46.57 5.05
C ILE A 285 -21.84 -48.06 5.19
N ASP A 286 -21.79 -48.57 6.42
CA ASP A 286 -22.11 -49.98 6.66
C ASP A 286 -23.13 -50.10 7.80
N SER A 287 -24.16 -50.88 7.52
CA SER A 287 -25.37 -51.05 8.31
C SER A 287 -25.46 -52.52 8.71
N ALA A 288 -25.23 -52.86 9.98
CA ALA A 288 -25.67 -54.15 10.54
C ALA A 288 -25.80 -54.10 12.09
N HIS A 289 -27.04 -53.88 12.50
CA HIS A 289 -27.83 -54.29 13.67
C HIS A 289 -27.37 -55.49 14.56
N PRO A 290 -28.04 -55.80 15.71
CA PRO A 290 -27.82 -55.23 17.05
C PRO A 290 -27.67 -56.29 18.18
N GLY A 291 -27.34 -55.84 19.41
CA GLY A 291 -27.75 -56.54 20.65
C GLY A 291 -26.66 -56.68 21.72
N HIS A 292 -26.84 -55.99 22.86
CA HIS A 292 -27.18 -56.64 24.15
C HIS A 292 -27.28 -55.61 25.27
N HIS A 293 -28.42 -55.63 25.96
CA HIS A 293 -28.63 -55.05 27.30
C HIS A 293 -27.73 -55.74 28.33
N HIS A 294 -27.16 -54.99 29.27
CA HIS A 294 -26.96 -55.46 30.64
C HIS A 294 -26.97 -54.30 31.66
N ASP A 295 -27.70 -54.56 32.74
CA ASP A 295 -28.03 -53.74 33.91
C ASP A 295 -26.83 -53.22 34.74
N TYR A 296 -27.10 -52.13 35.48
CA TYR A 296 -26.31 -51.54 36.57
C TYR A 296 -26.16 -52.50 37.79
N PRO A 297 -25.19 -52.27 38.72
CA PRO A 297 -25.43 -51.40 39.88
C PRO A 297 -24.23 -50.57 40.41
N GLU A 298 -24.54 -49.43 41.03
CA GLU A 298 -23.70 -48.70 41.99
C GLU A 298 -23.29 -49.57 43.21
N PRO A 299 -22.21 -49.18 43.91
CA PRO A 299 -22.31 -49.06 45.37
C PRO A 299 -21.57 -47.85 45.99
N SER A 300 -22.35 -47.02 46.68
CA SER A 300 -22.27 -46.59 48.10
C SER A 300 -20.93 -46.44 48.86
N ASP A 301 -20.79 -45.24 49.43
CA ASP A 301 -20.47 -44.87 50.82
C ASP A 301 -19.03 -44.96 51.40
N ALA A 302 -18.52 -43.74 51.67
CA ALA A 302 -18.00 -43.22 52.95
C ALA A 302 -16.77 -43.85 53.65
N ALA A 303 -15.73 -43.02 53.86
CA ALA A 303 -15.01 -42.92 55.15
C ALA A 303 -14.09 -41.67 55.24
N HIS A 304 -14.32 -40.87 56.30
CA HIS A 304 -13.37 -40.18 57.22
C HIS A 304 -12.17 -39.39 56.66
N LEU A 305 -12.12 -38.05 56.77
CA LEU A 305 -11.71 -37.23 57.94
C LEU A 305 -10.30 -37.53 58.49
N ASP A 306 -9.33 -36.66 58.17
CA ASP A 306 -8.61 -35.87 59.19
C ASP A 306 -7.81 -34.73 58.51
N TYR A 307 -8.08 -33.49 58.91
CA TYR A 307 -7.30 -32.30 58.59
C TYR A 307 -6.75 -31.81 59.93
N ASP A 308 -5.46 -32.08 60.19
CA ASP A 308 -4.79 -31.58 61.39
C ASP A 308 -4.01 -30.29 61.08
N HIS A 309 -4.10 -29.39 62.05
CA HIS A 309 -3.58 -28.03 62.10
C HIS A 309 -2.08 -28.03 62.43
N GLY A 310 -1.29 -27.19 61.76
CA GLY A 310 0.09 -26.92 62.13
C GLY A 310 0.45 -25.46 61.87
N TYR A 311 0.27 -24.62 62.89
CA TYR A 311 0.62 -23.20 62.97
C TYR A 311 1.98 -23.06 63.70
N HIS A 312 2.94 -22.33 63.15
CA HIS A 312 4.07 -21.69 63.84
C HIS A 312 4.80 -20.81 62.81
N ASP A 313 4.59 -19.49 62.78
CA ASP A 313 5.05 -18.42 63.68
C ASP A 313 6.54 -18.06 63.49
N ASP A 314 6.72 -16.76 63.31
CA ASP A 314 7.88 -16.00 62.88
C ASP A 314 9.08 -16.13 63.81
N ARG A 315 10.28 -15.93 63.24
CA ARG A 315 11.37 -15.24 63.94
C ARG A 315 12.39 -14.65 62.97
N ASP A 316 12.50 -13.33 63.04
CA ASP A 316 13.65 -12.49 62.66
C ASP A 316 15.01 -13.08 63.06
N TYR A 317 16.05 -12.79 62.28
CA TYR A 317 17.25 -12.05 62.73
C TYR A 317 18.20 -11.76 61.55
N ASP A 318 18.56 -10.48 61.43
CA ASP A 318 19.68 -9.81 60.72
C ASP A 318 19.82 -9.87 59.18
#